data_AF-A0A1Y2WLJ3-F1
#
_entry.id   AF-A0A1Y2WLJ3-F1
#
_cell.length_a   1.000
_cell.length_b   1.000
_cell.length_c   1.000
_cell.angle_alpha   90.00
_cell.angle_beta   90.00
_cell.angle_gamma   90.00
#
_symmetry.space_group_name_H-M   'P 1'
#
loop_
_entity.id
_entity.type
_entity.pdbx_description
1 polymer ?
#
loop_
_entity_poly.entity_id
_entity_poly.type
_entity_poly.pdbx_seq_one_letter_code
_entity_poly.pdbx_strand_id
1 'polypeptide(L)'
;MSAPTFPPGGTLLETFKKSFVDVPIDANNDNAISTTEFLEAAESLTTMFDVLGSVAFSPVKSDMLGNVKKIRDRQLAAPAESETLQALCLNELKTKKHTATEGLVWLTRGLEFTCIALSQNLAQESEELSASFRNAYGSTLKPHHGILIKPVFSAAMSACPYRKDFYPKLGDDQAKVAAELRTYLASLEKIVGILKGFLDRKEAKW
;
A
#
# COMPACT_ATOMS: atom_id res chain seq x y z
N MET A 1 -3.92 13.59 -17.25
CA MET A 1 -2.69 13.66 -16.45
C MET A 1 -1.57 13.11 -17.29
N SER A 2 -0.42 13.78 -17.31
CA SER A 2 0.77 13.32 -18.03
C SER A 2 1.24 11.98 -17.46
N ALA A 3 1.84 11.12 -18.30
CA ALA A 3 2.47 9.90 -17.82
C ALA A 3 3.53 10.26 -16.75
N PRO A 4 3.74 9.40 -15.73
CA PRO A 4 4.85 9.59 -14.80
C PRO A 4 6.14 9.73 -15.58
N THR A 5 6.95 10.74 -15.24
CA THR A 5 8.24 10.97 -15.88
C THR A 5 9.34 10.45 -14.97
N PHE A 6 10.14 9.52 -15.47
CA PHE A 6 11.38 9.05 -14.86
C PHE A 6 12.56 9.29 -15.81
N PRO A 7 13.82 9.32 -15.31
CA PRO A 7 15.00 9.51 -16.15
C PRO A 7 15.08 8.47 -17.27
N PRO A 8 15.74 8.76 -18.41
CA PRO A 8 15.99 7.76 -19.45
C PRO A 8 16.67 6.51 -18.89
N GLY A 9 16.10 5.33 -19.15
CA GLY A 9 16.57 4.05 -18.59
C GLY A 9 16.19 3.80 -17.12
N GLY A 10 15.44 4.72 -16.51
CA GLY A 10 14.91 4.58 -15.16
C GLY A 10 13.55 3.87 -15.12
N THR A 11 13.03 3.70 -13.91
CA THR A 11 11.70 3.13 -13.66
C THR A 11 10.83 4.06 -12.82
N LEU A 12 9.52 3.81 -12.80
CA LEU A 12 8.60 4.48 -11.89
C LEU A 12 9.04 4.31 -10.42
N LEU A 13 9.52 3.12 -10.04
CA LEU A 13 9.86 2.80 -8.66
C LEU A 13 11.04 3.66 -8.17
N GLU A 14 11.98 4.01 -9.04
CA GLU A 14 13.09 4.92 -8.75
C GLU A 14 12.63 6.37 -8.50
N THR A 15 11.40 6.74 -8.88
CA THR A 15 10.82 8.07 -8.58
C THR A 15 10.18 8.16 -7.20
N PHE A 16 10.03 7.03 -6.50
CA PHE A 16 9.40 7.02 -5.19
C PHE A 16 10.24 7.81 -4.19
N LYS A 17 9.58 8.68 -3.42
CA LYS A 17 10.24 9.40 -2.33
C LYS A 17 10.84 8.42 -1.31
N LYS A 18 10.13 7.32 -1.08
CA LYS A 18 10.58 6.20 -0.24
C LYS A 18 10.08 4.89 -0.83
N SER A 19 10.95 3.89 -0.89
CA SER A 19 10.58 2.51 -1.23
C SER A 19 10.29 1.72 0.04
N PHE A 20 9.38 0.74 -0.03
CA PHE A 20 9.20 -0.22 1.07
C PHE A 20 10.44 -1.10 1.32
N VAL A 21 11.35 -1.18 0.36
CA VAL A 21 12.68 -1.81 0.53
C VAL A 21 13.50 -1.09 1.60
N ASP A 22 13.33 0.23 1.71
CA ASP A 22 14.14 1.10 2.56
C ASP A 22 13.45 1.49 3.87
N VAL A 23 12.28 0.89 4.18
CA VAL A 23 11.57 1.15 5.44
C VAL A 23 12.26 0.39 6.57
N PRO A 24 12.77 1.09 7.61
CA PRO A 24 13.45 0.43 8.71
C PRO A 24 12.52 -0.47 9.50
N ILE A 25 13.01 -1.68 9.79
CA ILE A 25 12.37 -2.67 10.67
C ILE A 25 13.39 -3.06 11.74
N ASP A 26 13.08 -2.76 12.99
CA ASP A 26 13.92 -3.15 14.12
C ASP A 26 13.59 -4.59 14.55
N ALA A 27 14.33 -5.55 13.99
CA ALA A 27 14.17 -6.97 14.27
C ALA A 27 14.42 -7.33 15.76
N ASN A 28 15.15 -6.49 16.51
CA ASN A 28 15.43 -6.72 17.92
C ASN A 28 14.34 -6.15 18.85
N ASN A 29 13.40 -5.38 18.28
CA ASN A 29 12.32 -4.72 19.01
C ASN A 29 10.97 -5.00 18.36
N ASP A 30 10.55 -6.26 18.37
CA ASP A 30 9.24 -6.70 17.87
C ASP A 30 8.96 -6.32 16.40
N ASN A 31 10.02 -6.30 15.57
CA ASN A 31 9.94 -5.81 14.19
C ASN A 31 9.31 -4.41 14.10
N ALA A 32 9.65 -3.53 15.05
CA ALA A 32 9.18 -2.15 15.08
C ALA A 32 9.41 -1.47 13.73
N ILE A 33 8.33 -0.96 13.12
CA ILE A 33 8.38 -0.32 11.81
C ILE A 33 8.40 1.18 11.99
N SER A 34 9.41 1.86 11.42
CA SER A 34 9.49 3.31 11.51
C SER A 34 8.27 4.00 10.88
N THR A 35 7.61 4.87 11.63
CA THR A 35 6.37 5.52 11.20
C THR A 35 6.59 6.43 9.99
N THR A 36 7.62 7.29 10.03
CA THR A 36 7.85 8.29 8.97
C THR A 36 8.08 7.64 7.62
N GLU A 37 9.07 6.74 7.55
CA GLU A 37 9.47 6.08 6.31
C GLU A 37 8.34 5.19 5.78
N PHE A 38 7.59 4.50 6.65
CA PHE A 38 6.43 3.74 6.22
C PHE A 38 5.36 4.62 5.57
N LEU A 39 5.04 5.78 6.17
CA LEU A 39 4.03 6.68 5.60
C LEU A 39 4.49 7.28 4.27
N GLU A 40 5.77 7.64 4.14
CA GLU A 40 6.34 8.09 2.86
C GLU A 40 6.31 7.01 1.78
N ALA A 41 6.56 5.75 2.15
CA ALA A 41 6.49 4.63 1.23
C ALA A 41 5.04 4.33 0.80
N ALA A 42 4.10 4.38 1.75
CA ALA A 42 2.68 4.22 1.47
C ALA A 42 2.15 5.31 0.53
N GLU A 43 2.58 6.58 0.72
CA GLU A 43 2.26 7.69 -0.18
C GLU A 43 2.85 7.48 -1.57
N SER A 44 4.12 7.07 -1.65
CA SER A 44 4.81 6.80 -2.92
C SER A 44 4.08 5.71 -3.71
N LEU A 45 3.65 4.63 -3.06
CA LEU A 45 2.86 3.57 -3.70
C LEU A 45 1.57 4.11 -4.32
N THR A 46 0.93 5.13 -3.74
CA THR A 46 -0.32 5.66 -4.30
C THR A 46 -0.16 6.28 -5.70
N THR A 47 1.06 6.64 -6.10
CA THR A 47 1.37 7.10 -7.46
C THR A 47 1.20 5.99 -8.50
N MET A 48 1.30 4.71 -8.09
CA MET A 48 1.01 3.56 -8.95
C MET A 48 -0.45 3.58 -9.46
N PHE A 49 -1.38 4.12 -8.67
CA PHE A 49 -2.78 4.23 -9.07
C PHE A 49 -3.01 5.26 -10.18
N ASP A 50 -2.13 6.24 -10.31
CA ASP A 50 -2.18 7.18 -11.45
C ASP A 50 -1.83 6.45 -12.75
N VAL A 51 -0.95 5.44 -12.69
CA VAL A 51 -0.56 4.58 -13.81
C VAL A 51 -1.63 3.55 -14.16
N LEU A 52 -2.26 2.96 -13.13
CA LEU A 52 -3.38 2.02 -13.27
C LEU A 52 -4.69 2.66 -13.77
N GLY A 53 -4.75 3.99 -13.87
CA GLY A 53 -5.95 4.69 -14.36
C GLY A 53 -6.45 5.69 -13.34
N SER A 54 -5.90 6.90 -13.40
CA SER A 54 -6.07 7.95 -12.39
C SER A 54 -7.51 8.27 -11.99
N VAL A 55 -8.47 8.22 -12.92
CA VAL A 55 -9.88 8.49 -12.62
C VAL A 55 -10.52 7.30 -11.91
N ALA A 56 -10.35 6.09 -12.46
CA ALA A 56 -10.96 4.87 -11.95
C ALA A 56 -10.43 4.48 -10.56
N PHE A 57 -9.13 4.69 -10.30
CA PHE A 57 -8.50 4.37 -9.03
C PHE A 57 -8.46 5.54 -8.04
N SER A 58 -9.02 6.71 -8.39
CA SER A 58 -9.10 7.85 -7.48
C SER A 58 -9.75 7.53 -6.12
N PRO A 59 -10.79 6.66 -6.01
CA PRO A 59 -11.34 6.29 -4.70
C PRO A 59 -10.35 5.47 -3.86
N VAL A 60 -9.63 4.54 -4.48
CA VAL A 60 -8.62 3.70 -3.81
C VAL A 60 -7.46 4.55 -3.29
N LYS A 61 -6.94 5.43 -4.16
CA LYS A 61 -5.89 6.39 -3.80
C LYS A 61 -6.34 7.31 -2.66
N SER A 62 -7.55 7.86 -2.73
CA SER A 62 -8.07 8.77 -1.71
C SER A 62 -8.26 8.08 -0.35
N ASP A 63 -8.75 6.83 -0.33
CA ASP A 63 -8.87 6.05 0.90
C ASP A 63 -7.51 5.82 1.56
N MET A 64 -6.50 5.39 0.79
CA MET A 64 -5.15 5.17 1.30
C MET A 64 -4.52 6.47 1.84
N LEU A 65 -4.61 7.57 1.10
CA LEU A 65 -4.08 8.87 1.55
C LEU A 65 -4.82 9.40 2.79
N GLY A 66 -6.13 9.18 2.89
CA GLY A 66 -6.90 9.51 4.09
C GLY A 66 -6.42 8.74 5.32
N ASN A 67 -6.12 7.45 5.17
CA ASN A 67 -5.60 6.63 6.26
C ASN A 67 -4.15 6.98 6.63
N VAL A 68 -3.30 7.28 5.65
CA VAL A 68 -1.96 7.88 5.89
C VAL A 68 -2.08 9.15 6.72
N LYS A 69 -3.01 10.05 6.35
CA LYS A 69 -3.22 11.31 7.08
C LYS A 69 -3.58 11.06 8.54
N LYS A 70 -4.50 10.14 8.85
CA LYS A 70 -4.87 9.80 10.23
C LYS A 70 -3.65 9.40 11.08
N ILE A 71 -2.78 8.56 10.52
CA ILE A 71 -1.56 8.10 11.20
C ILE A 71 -0.57 9.25 11.36
N ARG A 72 -0.36 10.05 10.31
CA ARG A 72 0.53 11.22 10.35
C ARG A 72 0.06 12.27 11.35
N ASP A 73 -1.24 12.55 11.42
CA ASP A 73 -1.80 13.50 12.38
C ASP A 73 -1.49 13.06 13.83
N ARG A 74 -1.62 11.76 14.14
CA ARG A 74 -1.23 11.21 15.45
C ARG A 74 0.28 11.32 15.67
N GLN A 75 1.09 10.98 14.67
CA GLN A 75 2.54 11.08 14.75
C GLN A 75 2.98 12.50 15.11
N LEU A 76 2.45 13.51 14.42
CA LEU A 76 2.78 14.91 14.67
C LEU A 76 2.29 15.40 16.03
N ALA A 77 1.15 14.90 16.50
CA ALA A 77 0.60 15.26 17.81
C ALA A 77 1.36 14.65 18.99
N ALA A 78 2.06 13.52 18.80
CA ALA A 78 2.78 12.81 19.86
C ALA A 78 4.04 12.11 19.31
N PRO A 79 5.07 12.88 18.86
CA PRO A 79 6.20 12.33 18.10
C PRO A 79 7.01 11.30 18.88
N ALA A 80 7.35 11.58 20.14
CA ALA A 80 8.12 10.66 20.99
C ALA A 80 7.37 9.35 21.33
N GLU A 81 6.04 9.34 21.17
CA GLU A 81 5.20 8.15 21.38
C GLU A 81 4.88 7.40 20.08
N SER A 82 5.34 7.93 18.94
CA SER A 82 4.88 7.54 17.61
C SER A 82 6.02 7.29 16.62
N GLU A 83 7.23 7.05 17.13
CA GLU A 83 8.42 6.76 16.30
C GLU A 83 8.22 5.50 15.46
N THR A 84 7.52 4.49 16.01
CA THR A 84 7.17 3.26 15.31
C THR A 84 5.66 3.07 15.25
N LEU A 85 5.16 2.36 14.24
CA LEU A 85 3.73 2.12 14.06
C LEU A 85 3.12 1.37 15.25
N GLN A 86 3.85 0.38 15.77
CA GLN A 86 3.44 -0.37 16.95
C GLN A 86 3.32 0.54 18.18
N ALA A 87 4.35 1.34 18.48
CA ALA A 87 4.32 2.28 19.60
C ALA A 87 3.20 3.32 19.45
N LEU A 88 3.04 3.86 18.23
CA LEU A 88 2.00 4.83 17.88
C LEU A 88 0.61 4.28 18.25
N CYS A 89 0.28 3.07 17.78
CA CYS A 89 -1.01 2.43 18.06
C CYS A 89 -1.19 2.14 19.55
N LEU A 90 -0.22 1.50 20.20
CA LEU A 90 -0.33 1.15 21.62
C LEU A 90 -0.48 2.40 22.50
N ASN A 91 0.21 3.49 22.18
CA ASN A 91 0.11 4.73 22.93
C ASN A 91 -1.18 5.51 22.62
N GLU A 92 -1.66 5.50 21.37
CA GLU A 92 -2.97 6.06 21.03
C GLU A 92 -4.10 5.37 21.81
N LEU A 93 -4.12 4.04 21.84
CA LEU A 93 -5.16 3.24 22.48
C LEU A 93 -5.23 3.48 24.01
N LYS A 94 -4.10 3.74 24.68
CA LYS A 94 -4.08 4.14 26.10
C LYS A 94 -4.86 5.44 26.36
N THR A 95 -5.00 6.30 25.35
CA THR A 95 -5.79 7.55 25.43
C THR A 95 -7.28 7.35 25.14
N LYS A 96 -7.73 6.10 24.93
CA LYS A 96 -9.10 5.73 24.52
C LYS A 96 -9.50 6.29 23.14
N LYS A 97 -8.51 6.65 22.32
CA LYS A 97 -8.68 7.00 20.91
C LYS A 97 -8.16 5.86 20.05
N HIS A 98 -8.66 5.76 18.82
CA HIS A 98 -8.27 4.70 17.88
C HIS A 98 -8.27 5.17 16.43
N THR A 99 -8.22 6.48 16.18
CA THR A 99 -8.35 7.03 14.81
C THR A 99 -7.17 6.64 13.92
N ALA A 100 -5.95 6.72 14.45
CA ALA A 100 -4.75 6.31 13.72
C ALA A 100 -4.61 4.80 13.66
N THR A 101 -4.96 4.08 14.74
CA THR A 101 -4.95 2.62 14.79
C THR A 101 -5.94 2.03 13.78
N GLU A 102 -7.17 2.58 13.70
CA GLU A 102 -8.14 2.24 12.66
C GLU A 102 -7.61 2.60 11.27
N GLY A 103 -6.98 3.77 11.13
CA GLY A 103 -6.30 4.17 9.90
C GLY A 103 -5.26 3.13 9.46
N LEU A 104 -4.45 2.62 10.37
CA LEU A 104 -3.44 1.59 10.09
C LEU A 104 -4.07 0.26 9.68
N VAL A 105 -5.20 -0.13 10.29
CA VAL A 105 -5.96 -1.33 9.86
C VAL A 105 -6.39 -1.21 8.39
N TRP A 106 -7.03 -0.10 8.02
CA TRP A 106 -7.50 0.09 6.65
C TRP A 106 -6.37 0.26 5.65
N LEU A 107 -5.32 1.01 6.02
CA LEU A 107 -4.13 1.15 5.18
C LEU A 107 -3.45 -0.20 4.95
N THR A 108 -3.29 -1.03 5.98
CA THR A 108 -2.69 -2.37 5.86
C THR A 108 -3.49 -3.25 4.89
N ARG A 109 -4.84 -3.20 4.93
CA ARG A 109 -5.69 -3.92 3.98
C ARG A 109 -5.54 -3.41 2.54
N GLY A 110 -5.43 -2.09 2.34
CA GLY A 110 -5.20 -1.50 1.03
C GLY A 110 -3.82 -1.83 0.45
N LEU A 111 -2.80 -1.86 1.30
CA LEU A 111 -1.45 -2.31 0.97
C LEU A 111 -1.43 -3.80 0.60
N GLU A 112 -2.08 -4.64 1.38
CA GLU A 112 -2.21 -6.09 1.11
C GLU A 112 -2.92 -6.33 -0.23
N PHE A 113 -4.04 -5.65 -0.48
CA PHE A 113 -4.76 -5.70 -1.75
C PHE A 113 -3.84 -5.39 -2.95
N THR A 114 -3.07 -4.30 -2.85
CA THR A 114 -2.17 -3.86 -3.92
C THR A 114 -1.02 -4.85 -4.11
N CYS A 115 -0.45 -5.34 -3.01
CA CYS A 115 0.64 -6.31 -3.00
C CYS A 115 0.21 -7.60 -3.68
N ILE A 116 -0.91 -8.20 -3.28
CA ILE A 116 -1.42 -9.46 -3.85
C ILE A 116 -1.72 -9.28 -5.34
N ALA A 117 -2.41 -8.20 -5.71
CA ALA A 117 -2.79 -7.95 -7.10
C ALA A 117 -1.56 -7.86 -8.03
N LEU A 118 -0.57 -7.04 -7.65
CA LEU A 118 0.63 -6.85 -8.47
C LEU A 118 1.54 -8.09 -8.45
N SER A 119 1.68 -8.78 -7.31
CA SER A 119 2.48 -10.01 -7.22
C SER A 119 1.88 -11.13 -8.08
N GLN A 120 0.55 -11.32 -8.02
CA GLN A 120 -0.13 -12.30 -8.87
C GLN A 120 0.05 -11.96 -10.35
N ASN A 121 -0.16 -10.70 -10.73
CA ASN A 121 0.00 -10.29 -12.12
C ASN A 121 1.45 -10.47 -12.60
N LEU A 122 2.43 -10.10 -11.78
CA LEU A 122 3.86 -10.26 -12.13
C LEU A 122 4.30 -11.72 -12.25
N ALA A 123 3.63 -12.64 -11.55
CA ALA A 123 3.92 -14.08 -11.63
C ALA A 123 3.25 -14.77 -12.83
N GLN A 124 2.08 -14.30 -13.26
CA GLN A 124 1.33 -14.87 -14.38
C GLN A 124 1.22 -13.88 -15.55
N GLU A 125 2.17 -13.95 -16.49
CA GLU A 125 2.27 -12.98 -17.60
C GLU A 125 1.04 -12.97 -18.52
N SER A 126 0.32 -14.09 -18.63
CA SER A 126 -0.90 -14.20 -19.42
C SER A 126 -2.14 -13.63 -18.73
N GLU A 127 -2.05 -13.23 -17.47
CA GLU A 127 -3.18 -12.72 -16.70
C GLU A 127 -3.33 -11.20 -16.87
N GLU A 128 -4.56 -10.75 -17.15
CA GLU A 128 -4.90 -9.33 -17.21
C GLU A 128 -4.96 -8.71 -15.81
N LEU A 129 -4.60 -7.42 -15.71
CA LEU A 129 -4.64 -6.69 -14.44
C LEU A 129 -6.03 -6.71 -13.80
N SER A 130 -7.08 -6.60 -14.59
CA SER A 130 -8.45 -6.65 -14.06
C SER A 130 -8.79 -7.98 -13.37
N ALA A 131 -8.16 -9.10 -13.76
CA ALA A 131 -8.37 -10.40 -13.11
C ALA A 131 -7.64 -10.46 -11.77
N SER A 132 -6.34 -10.16 -11.76
CA SER A 132 -5.51 -10.17 -10.54
C SER A 132 -6.05 -9.22 -9.47
N PHE A 133 -6.46 -8.00 -9.86
CA PHE A 133 -7.06 -7.05 -8.92
C PHE A 133 -8.40 -7.55 -8.37
N ARG A 134 -9.27 -8.19 -9.17
CA ARG A 134 -10.53 -8.77 -8.67
C ARG A 134 -10.30 -9.90 -7.67
N ASN A 135 -9.31 -10.76 -7.93
CA ASN A 135 -8.94 -11.84 -7.03
C ASN A 135 -8.40 -11.28 -5.69
N ALA A 136 -7.45 -10.35 -5.77
CA ALA A 136 -6.91 -9.66 -4.60
C ALA A 136 -8.01 -8.99 -3.78
N TYR A 137 -8.91 -8.24 -4.43
CA TYR A 137 -10.05 -7.58 -3.76
C TYR A 137 -10.94 -8.57 -3.03
N GLY A 138 -11.25 -9.72 -3.67
CA GLY A 138 -12.06 -10.78 -3.10
C GLY A 138 -11.50 -11.32 -1.78
N SER A 139 -10.18 -11.45 -1.68
CA SER A 139 -9.47 -11.98 -0.52
C SER A 139 -9.11 -10.96 0.57
N THR A 140 -9.17 -9.66 0.27
CA THR A 140 -8.67 -8.60 1.17
C THR A 140 -9.76 -7.62 1.60
N LEU A 141 -10.16 -6.68 0.73
CA LEU A 141 -11.05 -5.57 1.08
C LEU A 141 -12.53 -5.92 1.00
N LYS A 142 -12.92 -6.83 0.09
CA LYS A 142 -14.34 -7.16 -0.16
C LYS A 142 -15.11 -7.62 1.10
N PRO A 143 -14.54 -8.40 2.04
CA PRO A 143 -15.22 -8.77 3.28
C PRO A 143 -15.55 -7.57 4.17
N HIS A 144 -14.76 -6.49 4.09
CA HIS A 144 -14.87 -5.31 4.95
C HIS A 144 -15.69 -4.17 4.32
N HIS A 145 -15.90 -4.20 3.00
CA HIS A 145 -16.70 -3.18 2.32
C HIS A 145 -18.21 -3.46 2.38
N GLY A 146 -18.97 -2.42 2.71
CA GLY A 146 -20.43 -2.41 2.65
C GLY A 146 -20.98 -2.41 1.21
N ILE A 147 -22.31 -2.53 1.09
CA ILE A 147 -23.00 -2.64 -0.21
C ILE A 147 -22.81 -1.42 -1.13
N LEU A 148 -22.51 -0.25 -0.56
CA LEU A 148 -22.29 0.99 -1.33
C LEU A 148 -20.86 1.10 -1.87
N ILE A 149 -19.87 0.55 -1.15
CA ILE A 149 -18.45 0.67 -1.52
C ILE A 149 -18.04 -0.46 -2.48
N LYS A 150 -18.65 -1.64 -2.36
CA LYS A 150 -18.36 -2.79 -3.22
C LYS A 150 -18.46 -2.47 -4.73
N PRO A 151 -19.51 -1.80 -5.23
CA PRO A 151 -19.62 -1.44 -6.65
C PRO A 151 -18.52 -0.47 -7.11
N VAL A 152 -18.12 0.48 -6.27
CA VAL A 152 -17.07 1.47 -6.60
C VAL A 152 -15.75 0.78 -6.89
N PHE A 153 -15.31 -0.12 -5.99
CA PHE A 153 -14.09 -0.89 -6.21
C PHE A 153 -14.22 -1.87 -7.39
N SER A 154 -15.39 -2.48 -7.57
CA SER A 154 -15.64 -3.35 -8.74
C SER A 154 -15.50 -2.61 -10.07
N ALA A 155 -15.98 -1.36 -10.14
CA ALA A 155 -15.83 -0.50 -11.30
C ALA A 155 -14.36 -0.13 -11.52
N ALA A 156 -13.64 0.25 -10.46
CA ALA A 156 -12.20 0.57 -10.52
C ALA A 156 -11.38 -0.57 -11.13
N MET A 157 -11.56 -1.80 -10.63
CA MET A 157 -10.83 -2.97 -11.15
C MET A 157 -11.23 -3.35 -12.57
N SER A 158 -12.47 -3.07 -12.96
CA SER A 158 -12.92 -3.29 -14.35
C SER A 158 -12.30 -2.29 -15.32
N ALA A 159 -11.83 -1.16 -14.82
CA ALA A 159 -11.14 -0.13 -15.56
C ALA A 159 -9.61 -0.21 -15.46
N CYS A 160 -9.06 -1.31 -14.92
CA CYS A 160 -7.63 -1.59 -15.05
C CYS A 160 -7.22 -1.54 -16.54
N PRO A 161 -6.07 -0.95 -16.88
CA PRO A 161 -5.54 -1.00 -18.25
C PRO A 161 -5.22 -2.45 -18.63
N TYR A 162 -5.08 -2.70 -19.93
CA TYR A 162 -4.46 -3.94 -20.38
C TYR A 162 -3.05 -4.04 -19.81
N ARG A 163 -2.66 -5.27 -19.48
CA ARG A 163 -1.32 -5.58 -18.97
C ARG A 163 -0.22 -4.95 -19.84
N LYS A 164 -0.33 -5.12 -21.16
CA LYS A 164 0.61 -4.61 -22.17
C LYS A 164 0.75 -3.09 -22.19
N ASP A 165 -0.23 -2.34 -21.68
CA ASP A 165 -0.20 -0.88 -21.63
C ASP A 165 0.25 -0.36 -20.25
N PHE A 166 0.27 -1.22 -19.23
CA PHE A 166 0.65 -0.87 -17.87
C PHE A 166 2.16 -0.98 -17.64
N TYR A 167 2.76 -2.14 -17.92
CA TYR A 167 4.18 -2.36 -17.61
C TYR A 167 5.13 -1.42 -18.36
N PRO A 168 4.90 -1.05 -19.64
CA PRO A 168 5.73 -0.05 -20.31
C PRO A 168 5.70 1.33 -19.65
N LYS A 169 4.64 1.67 -18.89
CA LYS A 169 4.58 2.93 -18.12
C LYS A 169 5.38 2.87 -16.82
N LEU A 170 5.89 1.70 -16.45
CA LEU A 170 6.76 1.54 -15.28
C LEU A 170 8.25 1.66 -15.64
N GLY A 171 8.60 1.60 -16.93
CA GLY A 171 9.97 1.65 -17.42
C GLY A 171 10.07 0.95 -18.78
N ASP A 172 11.05 1.33 -19.59
CA ASP A 172 11.24 0.74 -20.93
C ASP A 172 11.85 -0.67 -20.86
N ASP A 173 12.82 -0.88 -19.97
CA ASP A 173 13.44 -2.19 -19.72
C ASP A 173 12.52 -3.06 -18.84
N GLN A 174 11.77 -3.94 -19.48
CA GLN A 174 10.82 -4.82 -18.80
C GLN A 174 11.48 -5.82 -17.84
N ALA A 175 12.72 -6.22 -18.10
CA ALA A 175 13.45 -7.13 -17.20
C ALA A 175 13.86 -6.41 -15.92
N LYS A 176 14.36 -5.16 -16.04
CA LYS A 176 14.65 -4.28 -14.91
C LYS A 176 13.38 -3.98 -14.09
N VAL A 177 12.30 -3.57 -14.75
CA VAL A 177 10.99 -3.31 -14.10
C VAL A 177 10.52 -4.53 -13.31
N ALA A 178 10.57 -5.73 -13.92
CA ALA A 178 10.14 -6.95 -13.25
C ALA A 178 11.02 -7.28 -12.03
N ALA A 179 12.34 -7.16 -12.15
CA ALA A 179 13.28 -7.44 -11.04
C ALA A 179 13.08 -6.48 -9.86
N GLU A 180 12.95 -5.18 -10.13
CA GLU A 180 12.70 -4.17 -9.10
C GLU A 180 11.34 -4.36 -8.45
N LEU A 181 10.29 -4.60 -9.25
CA LEU A 181 8.95 -4.79 -8.72
C LEU A 181 8.85 -6.06 -7.85
N ARG A 182 9.55 -7.15 -8.19
CA ARG A 182 9.65 -8.34 -7.33
C ARG A 182 10.27 -8.01 -5.97
N THR A 183 11.37 -7.27 -5.97
CA THR A 183 12.09 -6.88 -4.75
C THR A 183 11.24 -5.95 -3.87
N TYR A 184 10.58 -4.98 -4.50
CA TYR A 184 9.65 -4.06 -3.86
C TYR A 184 8.47 -4.79 -3.22
N LEU A 185 7.81 -5.67 -3.98
CA LEU A 185 6.63 -6.40 -3.52
C LEU A 185 6.97 -7.39 -2.40
N ALA A 186 8.12 -8.05 -2.44
CA ALA A 186 8.58 -8.91 -1.34
C ALA A 186 8.78 -8.12 -0.03
N SER A 187 9.31 -6.89 -0.12
CA SER A 187 9.48 -6.01 1.03
C SER A 187 8.14 -5.51 1.58
N LEU A 188 7.22 -5.13 0.68
CA LEU A 188 5.86 -4.75 1.04
C LEU A 188 5.11 -5.92 1.72
N GLU A 189 5.20 -7.13 1.17
CA GLU A 189 4.59 -8.34 1.72
C GLU A 189 5.09 -8.61 3.15
N LYS A 190 6.40 -8.50 3.38
CA LYS A 190 7.00 -8.65 4.71
C LYS A 190 6.41 -7.63 5.70
N ILE A 191 6.34 -6.36 5.33
CA ILE A 191 5.79 -5.28 6.16
C ILE A 191 4.31 -5.52 6.46
N VAL A 192 3.52 -5.87 5.44
CA VAL A 192 2.09 -6.22 5.61
C VAL A 192 1.94 -7.40 6.57
N GLY A 193 2.77 -8.43 6.44
CA GLY A 193 2.77 -9.59 7.34
C GLY A 193 3.03 -9.22 8.80
N ILE A 194 4.05 -8.38 9.06
CA ILE A 194 4.35 -7.85 10.40
C ILE A 194 3.16 -7.07 10.96
N LEU A 195 2.61 -6.14 10.18
CA LEU A 195 1.50 -5.29 10.61
C LEU A 195 0.22 -6.08 10.89
N LYS A 196 -0.13 -7.05 10.04
CA LYS A 196 -1.27 -7.95 10.31
C LYS A 196 -1.06 -8.73 11.60
N GLY A 197 0.13 -9.31 11.78
CA GLY A 197 0.49 -10.02 13.00
C GLY A 197 0.42 -9.15 14.27
N PHE A 198 0.79 -7.88 14.18
CA PHE A 198 0.64 -6.90 15.26
C PHE A 198 -0.83 -6.51 15.50
N LEU A 199 -1.55 -6.14 14.45
CA LEU A 199 -2.94 -5.66 14.52
C LEU A 199 -3.91 -6.74 15.01
N ASP A 200 -3.55 -8.02 14.93
CA ASP A 200 -4.33 -9.13 15.47
C ASP A 200 -4.13 -9.39 16.97
N ARG A 201 -3.12 -8.76 17.59
CA ARG A 201 -2.88 -8.88 19.03
C ARG A 201 -3.92 -8.12 19.83
N LYS A 202 -4.19 -8.60 21.05
CA LYS A 202 -5.23 -8.04 21.92
C LYS A 202 -4.98 -6.58 22.26
N GLU A 203 -3.72 -6.23 22.50
CA GLU A 203 -3.28 -4.87 22.84
C GLU A 203 -3.43 -3.86 21.69
N ALA A 204 -3.63 -4.32 20.45
CA ALA A 204 -3.87 -3.48 19.28
C ALA A 204 -5.37 -3.38 18.90
N LYS A 205 -6.27 -3.99 19.69
CA LYS A 205 -7.73 -3.93 19.48
C LYS A 205 -8.37 -2.85 20.37
N TRP A 206 -9.52 -2.32 19.92
CA TRP A 206 -10.35 -1.36 20.63
C TRP A 206 -11.83 -1.74 20.57
#